data_AF-A0A1H8Y624-F1
#
_entry.id   AF-A0A1H8Y624-F1
#
_cell.length_a   1.000
_cell.length_b   1.000
_cell.length_c   1.000
_cell.angle_alpha   90.00
_cell.angle_beta   90.00
_cell.angle_gamma   90.00
#
_symmetry.space_group_name_H-M   'P 1'
#
loop_
_entity.id
_entity.type
_entity.pdbx_description
1 polymer ?
#
loop_
_entity_poly.entity_id
_entity_poly.type
_entity_poly.pdbx_seq_one_letter_code
_entity_poly.pdbx_strand_id
1 'polypeptide(L)'
;MPDLTPQLRRVGRLCASLESDDELRAEIERGGFPGRGWAELADAIRAGSPRELTTLLDAIEEAAGEADLDGVTDPTREFRPLPNGSAPVVRAVTGWRCPLPHRCGRVELAGSPRCAVTGDALTWISVDSR
;
A
#
# COMPACT_ATOMS: atom_id res chain seq x y z
N MET A 1 -20.36 1.11 -18.66
CA MET A 1 -18.90 1.22 -18.82
C MET A 1 -18.28 0.48 -17.64
N PRO A 2 -17.23 -0.34 -17.85
CA PRO A 2 -16.58 -1.05 -16.75
C PRO A 2 -16.00 -0.05 -15.74
N ASP A 3 -16.07 -0.39 -14.45
CA ASP A 3 -15.43 0.38 -13.39
C ASP A 3 -13.92 0.14 -13.42
N LEU A 4 -13.15 1.19 -13.71
CA LEU A 4 -11.68 1.20 -13.78
C LEU A 4 -11.03 1.69 -12.49
N THR A 5 -11.82 2.12 -11.51
CA THR A 5 -11.34 2.71 -10.25
C THR A 5 -10.30 1.86 -9.52
N PRO A 6 -10.44 0.52 -9.39
CA PRO A 6 -9.43 -0.27 -8.70
C PRO A 6 -8.10 -0.33 -9.47
N GLN A 7 -8.12 -0.48 -10.80
CA GLN A 7 -6.91 -0.49 -11.62
C GLN A 7 -6.21 0.86 -11.60
N LEU A 8 -6.95 1.97 -11.74
CA LEU A 8 -6.37 3.31 -11.72
C LEU A 8 -5.74 3.65 -10.36
N ARG A 9 -6.28 3.11 -9.25
CA ARG A 9 -5.66 3.23 -7.94
C ARG A 9 -4.32 2.50 -7.85
N ARG A 10 -4.22 1.30 -8.41
CA ARG A 10 -2.97 0.53 -8.49
C ARG A 10 -1.93 1.23 -9.38
N VAL A 11 -2.37 1.74 -10.54
CA VAL A 11 -1.53 2.57 -11.43
C VAL A 11 -1.00 3.80 -10.68
N GLY A 12 -1.86 4.53 -9.96
CA GLY A 12 -1.43 5.71 -9.19
C GLY A 12 -0.37 5.40 -8.14
N ARG A 13 -0.45 4.23 -7.48
CA ARG A 13 0.58 3.78 -6.53
C ARG A 13 1.88 3.42 -7.24
N LEU A 14 1.81 2.65 -8.32
CA LEU A 14 2.97 2.32 -9.14
C LEU A 14 3.70 3.60 -9.60
N CYS A 15 2.97 4.61 -10.07
CA CYS A 15 3.54 5.90 -10.44
C CYS A 15 4.24 6.57 -9.25
N ALA A 16 3.59 6.65 -8.08
CA ALA A 16 4.20 7.24 -6.90
C ALA A 16 5.47 6.50 -6.45
N SER A 17 5.48 5.16 -6.52
CA SER A 17 6.65 4.34 -6.19
C SER A 17 7.80 4.59 -7.18
N LEU A 18 7.51 4.62 -8.49
CA LEU A 18 8.49 4.92 -9.54
C LEU A 18 9.04 6.34 -9.47
N GLU A 19 8.25 7.31 -8.99
CA GLU A 19 8.71 8.68 -8.75
C GLU A 19 9.61 8.79 -7.50
N SER A 20 9.44 7.90 -6.54
CA SER A 20 10.19 7.91 -5.27
C SER A 20 11.49 7.09 -5.32
N ASP A 21 11.61 6.18 -6.27
CA ASP A 21 12.72 5.22 -6.38
C ASP A 21 13.13 5.07 -7.85
N ASP A 22 14.28 5.65 -8.18
CA ASP A 22 14.87 5.64 -9.53
C ASP A 22 15.35 4.24 -9.96
N GLU A 23 15.58 3.32 -9.02
CA GLU A 23 16.07 1.96 -9.28
C GLU A 23 14.93 0.94 -9.44
N LEU A 24 13.76 1.22 -8.84
CA LEU A 24 12.59 0.33 -8.84
C LEU A 24 12.23 -0.22 -10.22
N ARG A 25 12.29 0.62 -11.26
CA ARG A 25 12.02 0.17 -12.63
C ARG A 25 12.98 -0.93 -13.07
N ALA A 26 14.27 -0.73 -12.83
CA ALA A 26 15.30 -1.67 -13.20
C ALA A 26 15.22 -2.96 -12.38
N GLU A 27 14.81 -2.87 -11.11
CA GLU A 27 14.56 -4.03 -10.25
C GLU A 27 13.40 -4.88 -10.77
N ILE A 28 12.25 -4.26 -11.10
CA ILE A 28 11.09 -4.96 -11.67
C ILE A 28 11.44 -5.63 -13.02
N GLU A 29 12.24 -4.96 -13.86
CA GLU A 29 12.72 -5.56 -15.12
C GLU A 29 13.65 -6.75 -14.86
N ARG A 30 14.51 -6.68 -13.84
CA ARG A 30 15.40 -7.78 -13.44
C ARG A 30 14.63 -8.96 -12.86
N GLY A 31 13.54 -8.69 -12.14
CA GLY A 31 12.60 -9.68 -11.64
C GLY A 31 11.75 -10.35 -12.73
N GLY A 32 11.91 -9.94 -13.99
CA GLY A 32 11.34 -10.65 -15.14
C GLY A 32 10.22 -9.91 -15.88
N PHE A 33 9.87 -8.68 -15.45
CA PHE A 33 8.93 -7.87 -16.23
C PHE A 33 9.59 -7.41 -17.54
N PRO A 34 9.03 -7.71 -18.72
CA PRO A 34 9.70 -7.39 -19.97
C PRO A 34 9.72 -5.87 -20.20
N GLY A 35 10.83 -5.32 -20.69
CA GLY A 35 10.93 -3.88 -20.96
C GLY A 35 9.86 -3.31 -21.92
N ARG A 36 9.31 -4.14 -22.83
CA ARG A 36 8.16 -3.78 -23.68
C ARG A 36 6.83 -3.65 -22.90
N GLY A 37 6.71 -4.32 -21.76
CA GLY A 37 5.52 -4.34 -20.91
C GLY A 37 5.16 -2.95 -20.37
N TRP A 38 6.13 -2.05 -20.23
CA TRP A 38 5.86 -0.65 -19.86
C TRP A 38 5.10 0.12 -20.94
N ALA A 39 5.44 -0.12 -22.21
CA ALA A 39 4.73 0.49 -23.33
C ALA A 39 3.31 -0.09 -23.44
N GLU A 40 3.18 -1.42 -23.27
CA GLU A 40 1.90 -2.12 -23.23
C GLU A 40 1.00 -1.61 -22.08
N LEU A 41 1.57 -1.32 -20.91
CA LEU A 41 0.85 -0.71 -19.78
C LEU A 41 0.35 0.69 -20.14
N ALA A 42 1.18 1.53 -20.75
CA ALA A 42 0.78 2.85 -21.18
C ALA A 42 -0.35 2.81 -22.23
N ASP A 43 -0.30 1.84 -23.15
CA ASP A 43 -1.35 1.65 -24.15
C ASP A 43 -2.66 1.16 -23.51
N ALA A 44 -2.59 0.22 -22.56
CA ALA A 44 -3.75 -0.27 -21.81
C ALA A 44 -4.43 0.83 -20.98
N ILE A 45 -3.65 1.76 -20.40
CA ILE A 45 -4.17 2.95 -19.70
C ILE A 45 -4.95 3.84 -20.68
N ARG A 46 -4.37 4.14 -21.85
CA ARG A 46 -5.01 5.00 -22.86
C ARG A 46 -6.27 4.36 -23.45
N ALA A 47 -6.24 3.05 -23.65
CA ALA A 47 -7.38 2.28 -24.15
C ALA A 47 -8.49 2.12 -23.09
N GLY A 48 -8.18 2.34 -21.80
CA GLY A 48 -9.11 2.14 -20.70
C GLY A 48 -9.55 0.68 -20.56
N SER A 49 -8.64 -0.26 -20.80
CA SER A 49 -8.92 -1.70 -20.85
C SER A 49 -8.72 -2.35 -19.47
N PRO A 50 -9.79 -2.65 -18.72
CA PRO A 50 -9.66 -3.11 -17.33
C PRO A 50 -8.92 -4.43 -17.22
N ARG A 51 -9.15 -5.34 -18.18
CA ARG A 51 -8.57 -6.69 -18.19
C ARG A 51 -7.06 -6.64 -18.45
N GLU A 52 -6.65 -5.87 -19.45
CA GLU A 52 -5.23 -5.71 -19.79
C GLU A 52 -4.48 -5.01 -18.67
N LEU A 53 -5.08 -3.96 -18.08
CA LEU A 53 -4.53 -3.28 -16.91
C LEU A 53 -4.32 -4.25 -15.74
N THR A 54 -5.32 -5.07 -15.41
CA THR A 54 -5.18 -6.08 -14.35
C THR A 54 -4.05 -7.05 -14.66
N THR A 55 -4.01 -7.63 -15.86
CA THR A 55 -2.95 -8.57 -16.25
C THR A 55 -1.55 -7.96 -16.16
N LEU A 56 -1.37 -6.73 -16.62
CA LEU A 56 -0.06 -6.06 -16.60
C LEU A 56 0.36 -5.65 -15.18
N LEU A 57 -0.58 -5.17 -14.36
CA LEU A 57 -0.30 -4.81 -12.97
C LEU A 57 0.02 -6.05 -12.13
N ASP A 58 -0.63 -7.19 -12.38
CA ASP A 58 -0.31 -8.45 -11.70
C ASP A 58 1.06 -8.99 -12.10
N ALA A 59 1.42 -8.89 -13.38
CA ALA A 59 2.77 -9.25 -13.84
C ALA A 59 3.87 -8.35 -13.25
N ILE A 60 3.56 -7.08 -12.98
CA ILE A 60 4.48 -6.17 -12.27
C ILE A 60 4.65 -6.61 -10.81
N GLU A 61 3.57 -6.97 -10.10
CA GLU A 61 3.67 -7.50 -8.74
C GLU A 61 4.47 -8.80 -8.67
N GLU A 62 4.25 -9.71 -9.62
CA GLU A 62 5.01 -10.96 -9.69
C GLU A 62 6.50 -10.68 -9.87
N ALA A 63 6.86 -9.84 -10.83
CA ALA A 63 8.26 -9.47 -11.06
C ALA A 63 8.88 -8.68 -9.90
N ALA A 64 8.10 -7.83 -9.23
CA ALA A 64 8.56 -7.13 -8.03
C ALA A 64 8.81 -8.13 -6.89
N GLY A 65 7.93 -9.11 -6.70
CA GLY A 65 8.08 -10.18 -5.71
C GLY A 65 9.35 -11.02 -5.92
N GLU A 66 9.71 -11.34 -7.18
CA GLU A 66 10.98 -12.01 -7.50
C GLU A 66 12.23 -11.17 -7.17
N ALA A 67 12.07 -9.85 -7.03
CA ALA A 67 13.10 -8.92 -6.58
C ALA A 67 13.01 -8.62 -5.05
N ASP A 68 12.23 -9.38 -4.29
CA ASP A 68 11.91 -9.15 -2.87
C ASP A 68 11.22 -7.78 -2.61
N LEU A 69 10.54 -7.23 -3.62
CA LEU A 69 9.80 -5.96 -3.57
C LEU A 69 8.29 -6.23 -3.54
N ASP A 70 7.74 -6.49 -2.36
CA ASP A 70 6.30 -6.73 -2.21
C ASP A 70 5.48 -5.44 -2.13
N GLY A 71 4.38 -5.40 -2.87
CA GLY A 71 3.29 -4.45 -2.71
C GLY A 71 3.50 -3.10 -3.37
N VAL A 72 4.13 -3.11 -4.54
CA VAL A 72 4.47 -1.91 -5.34
C VAL A 72 3.21 -1.24 -5.91
N THR A 73 2.23 -2.02 -6.35
CA THR A 73 0.96 -1.59 -6.94
C THR A 73 -0.24 -1.89 -6.02
N ASP A 74 -0.16 -2.92 -5.17
CA ASP A 74 -1.17 -3.29 -4.18
C ASP A 74 -0.53 -3.45 -2.80
N PRO A 75 -0.92 -2.67 -1.77
CA PRO A 75 -0.31 -2.82 -0.45
C PRO A 75 -0.67 -4.20 0.10
N THR A 76 0.27 -5.14 0.02
CA THR A 76 0.19 -6.54 0.47
C THR A 76 -0.09 -6.73 1.96
N ARG A 77 -0.54 -5.70 2.69
CA ARG A 77 -1.18 -5.89 4.00
C ARG A 77 -2.62 -6.39 3.85
N GLU A 78 -2.81 -7.47 3.11
CA GLU A 78 -3.84 -8.43 3.48
C GLU A 78 -3.23 -9.40 4.49
N PHE A 79 -3.88 -9.51 5.65
CA PHE A 79 -3.49 -10.48 6.66
C PHE A 79 -3.61 -11.89 6.08
N ARG A 80 -2.49 -12.52 5.69
CA ARG A 80 -2.41 -13.95 5.41
C ARG A 80 -1.82 -14.67 6.62
N PRO A 81 -2.62 -15.44 7.39
CA PRO A 81 -2.07 -16.27 8.45
C PRO A 81 -1.14 -17.33 7.84
N LEU A 82 0.02 -17.52 8.48
CA LEU A 82 1.01 -18.52 8.04
C LEU A 82 0.37 -19.92 7.93
N PRO A 83 0.77 -20.75 6.95
CA PRO A 83 0.29 -22.11 6.78
C PRO A 83 0.93 -23.00 7.86
N ASN A 84 0.45 -22.86 9.08
CA ASN A 84 0.52 -23.74 10.24
C ASN A 84 -0.04 -22.93 11.41
N GLY A 85 -1.33 -23.14 11.68
CA GLY A 85 -2.18 -22.25 12.46
C GLY A 85 -1.53 -21.71 13.73
N SER A 86 -1.39 -20.39 13.76
CA SER A 86 -1.52 -19.66 15.02
C SER A 86 -2.95 -19.14 15.05
N ALA A 87 -3.73 -19.57 16.05
CA ALA A 87 -5.07 -19.06 16.36
C ALA A 87 -5.09 -17.51 16.32
N PRO A 88 -6.26 -16.85 16.14
CA PRO A 88 -6.33 -15.40 16.15
C PRO A 88 -5.78 -14.87 17.47
N VAL A 89 -4.52 -14.42 17.44
CA VAL A 89 -3.93 -13.71 18.56
C VAL A 89 -4.62 -12.36 18.53
N VAL A 90 -5.57 -12.14 19.43
CA VAL A 90 -6.10 -10.81 19.70
C VAL A 90 -4.89 -9.93 19.99
N ARG A 91 -4.51 -9.08 19.03
CA ARG A 91 -3.39 -8.15 19.21
C ARG A 91 -3.98 -6.86 19.75
N ALA A 92 -3.68 -6.58 21.01
CA ALA A 92 -3.93 -5.27 21.58
C ALA A 92 -2.99 -4.27 20.93
N VAL A 93 -3.53 -3.35 20.14
CA VAL A 93 -2.79 -2.20 19.61
C VAL A 93 -2.97 -1.05 20.58
N THR A 94 -1.86 -0.58 21.15
CA THR A 94 -1.85 0.56 22.07
C THR A 94 -1.26 1.80 21.40
N GLY A 95 -1.76 2.98 21.77
CA GLY A 95 -1.24 4.24 21.26
C GLY A 95 -1.98 5.47 21.77
N TRP A 96 -1.49 6.64 21.38
CA TRP A 96 -2.07 7.92 21.76
C TRP A 96 -3.13 8.38 20.75
N ARG A 97 -4.28 8.83 21.25
CA ARG A 97 -5.41 9.31 20.46
C ARG A 97 -5.59 10.81 20.61
N CYS A 98 -5.77 11.49 19.48
CA CYS A 98 -6.17 12.90 19.42
C CYS A 98 -7.53 13.12 20.13
N PRO A 99 -7.66 14.15 20.99
CA PRO A 99 -8.90 14.44 21.72
C PRO A 99 -9.98 15.09 20.85
N LEU A 100 -9.65 15.57 19.65
CA LEU A 100 -10.61 16.24 18.76
C LEU A 100 -11.60 15.26 18.11
N PRO A 101 -12.84 15.70 17.80
CA PRO A 101 -13.85 14.87 17.13
C PRO A 101 -13.41 14.33 15.76
N HIS A 102 -12.67 15.15 15.00
CA HIS A 102 -12.09 14.78 13.71
C HIS A 102 -10.57 14.66 13.84
N ARG A 103 -10.03 13.47 13.54
CA ARG A 103 -8.62 13.14 13.78
C ARG A 103 -7.78 13.52 12.56
N CYS A 104 -6.67 14.23 12.79
CA CYS A 104 -5.80 14.73 11.73
C CYS A 104 -4.77 13.72 11.18
N GLY A 105 -4.79 12.46 11.64
CA GLY A 105 -3.87 11.41 11.16
C GLY A 105 -2.43 11.51 11.67
N ARG A 106 -2.09 12.52 12.49
CA ARG A 106 -0.74 12.66 13.06
C ARG A 106 -0.43 11.52 14.04
N VAL A 107 0.76 10.93 13.90
CA VAL A 107 1.30 9.88 14.77
C VAL A 107 2.50 10.43 15.54
N GLU A 108 2.50 10.26 16.86
CA GLU A 108 3.66 10.57 17.73
C GLU A 108 4.13 9.30 18.44
N LEU A 109 5.44 9.06 18.40
CA LEU A 109 6.04 7.79 18.80
C LEU A 109 6.59 7.79 20.24
N ALA A 110 6.72 8.94 20.91
CA ALA A 110 7.26 9.02 22.28
C ALA A 110 6.83 10.28 23.05
N GLY A 111 6.82 10.21 24.38
CA GLY A 111 6.62 11.35 25.30
C GLY A 111 5.21 11.46 25.90
N SER A 112 4.85 12.67 26.34
CA SER A 112 3.50 13.06 26.76
C SER A 112 2.84 13.89 25.66
N PRO A 113 2.33 13.25 24.59
CA PRO A 113 1.97 13.95 23.37
C PRO A 113 0.80 14.90 23.59
N ARG A 114 0.86 16.06 22.95
CA ARG A 114 -0.18 17.09 22.98
C ARG A 114 -0.62 17.45 21.57
N CYS A 115 -1.90 17.76 21.38
CA CYS A 115 -2.42 18.29 20.13
C CYS A 115 -1.67 19.60 19.81
N ALA A 116 -0.99 19.72 18.68
CA ALA A 116 -0.27 20.97 18.36
C ALA A 116 -1.21 22.15 18.09
N VAL A 117 -2.48 21.89 17.76
CA VAL A 117 -3.46 22.94 17.48
C VAL A 117 -4.07 23.48 18.77
N THR A 118 -4.44 22.62 19.72
CA THR A 118 -5.15 23.03 20.94
C THR A 118 -4.30 22.99 22.20
N GLY A 119 -3.13 22.35 22.17
CA GLY A 119 -2.28 22.12 23.34
C GLY A 119 -2.78 21.01 24.29
N ASP A 120 -3.94 20.43 24.00
CA ASP A 120 -4.58 19.42 24.85
C ASP A 120 -3.78 18.12 24.89
N ALA A 121 -3.77 17.47 26.05
CA ALA A 121 -3.15 16.16 26.22
C ALA A 121 -3.87 15.10 25.37
N LEU A 122 -3.11 14.24 24.70
CA LEU A 122 -3.67 13.07 24.03
C LEU A 122 -4.06 12.01 25.07
N THR A 123 -5.01 11.16 24.69
CA THR A 123 -5.49 10.07 25.56
C THR A 123 -4.85 8.74 25.12
N TRP A 124 -4.26 8.00 26.05
CA TRP A 124 -3.78 6.65 25.78
C TRP A 124 -4.97 5.71 25.56
N ILE A 125 -4.94 4.95 24.49
CA ILE A 125 -5.97 3.95 24.17
C ILE A 125 -5.33 2.60 23.89
N SER A 126 -6.09 1.54 24.19
CA SER A 126 -5.83 0.18 23.75
C SER A 126 -7.04 -0.29 22.95
N VAL A 127 -6.81 -0.81 21.76
CA VAL A 127 -7.86 -1.40 20.92
C VAL A 127 -7.48 -2.84 20.64
N ASP A 128 -8.38 -3.75 20.99
CA ASP A 128 -8.25 -5.16 20.67
C ASP A 128 -8.74 -5.39 19.24
N SER A 129 -7.92 -6.05 18.42
CA SER A 129 -8.38 -6.58 17.13
C SER A 129 -9.27 -7.81 17.39
N ARG A 130 -10.56 -7.58 17.62
CA ARG A 130 -11.59 -8.64 17.59
C ARG A 130 -12.17 -8.77 16.19
#